data_AF-D7SSW3-F1
#
_entry.id   AF-D7SSW3-F1
#
_cell.length_a   1.000
_cell.length_b   1.000
_cell.length_c   1.000
_cell.angle_alpha   90.00
_cell.angle_beta   90.00
_cell.angle_gamma   90.00
#
_symmetry.space_group_name_H-M   'P 1'
#
loop_
_entity.id
_entity.type
_entity.pdbx_description
1 polymer ?
#
loop_
_entity_poly.entity_id
_entity_poly.type
_entity_poly.pdbx_seq_one_letter_code
_entity_poly.pdbx_strand_id
1 'polypeptide(L)'
;MREVLLHLNCYCYLPYAYNNGSYLVGEIYKRPVIIFNYPKKIKPFYMRVNDDGETVAAFDVVVPKAGTLIRGSQNEERMNMLSTRIKELGIRSEEYEWYMDLRRHGTVKNSGFSVAFEHVVLFATGLVNVADVIPFPRSYGKANN
;
A
#
# COMPACT_ATOMS: atom_id res chain seq x y z
N MET A 1 6.49 -20.22 -9.62
CA MET A 1 5.98 -18.89 -9.20
C MET A 1 7.07 -17.89 -8.75
N ARG A 2 8.34 -18.31 -8.53
CA ARG A 2 9.43 -17.42 -8.07
C ARG A 2 10.14 -16.62 -9.17
N GLU A 3 9.89 -16.88 -10.45
CA GLU A 3 10.65 -16.26 -11.56
C GLU A 3 9.99 -15.03 -12.19
N VAL A 4 8.75 -14.70 -11.83
CA VAL A 4 7.96 -13.66 -12.55
C VAL A 4 7.98 -12.30 -11.85
N LEU A 5 8.20 -12.26 -10.53
CA LEU A 5 8.13 -11.03 -9.72
C LEU A 5 9.47 -10.69 -9.10
N LEU A 6 9.91 -9.45 -9.30
CA LEU A 6 11.08 -8.88 -8.62
C LEU A 6 10.67 -8.31 -7.27
N HIS A 7 11.46 -8.58 -6.24
CA HIS A 7 11.25 -8.09 -4.88
C HIS A 7 12.23 -6.96 -4.58
N LEU A 8 11.71 -5.75 -4.31
CA LEU A 8 12.51 -4.57 -3.99
C LEU A 8 12.19 -4.05 -2.59
N ASN A 9 13.22 -3.92 -1.76
CA ASN A 9 13.10 -3.23 -0.47
C ASN A 9 13.14 -1.71 -0.70
N CYS A 10 12.16 -0.98 -0.15
CA CYS A 10 11.99 0.45 -0.35
C CYS A 10 13.12 1.28 0.29
N TYR A 11 13.90 0.72 1.23
CA TYR A 11 15.07 1.39 1.83
C TYR A 11 16.06 1.94 0.81
N CYS A 12 16.28 1.24 -0.30
CA CYS A 12 17.29 1.63 -1.29
C CYS A 12 16.82 2.72 -2.27
N TYR A 13 15.53 3.09 -2.29
CA TYR A 13 14.94 3.92 -3.36
C TYR A 13 14.01 5.03 -2.83
N LEU A 14 14.36 5.63 -1.68
CA LEU A 14 13.63 6.72 -1.03
C LEU A 14 13.17 7.88 -1.94
N PRO A 15 13.88 8.29 -3.02
CA PRO A 15 13.36 9.33 -3.93
C PRO A 15 12.43 8.80 -5.04
N TYR A 16 12.43 7.50 -5.35
CA TYR A 16 11.74 6.95 -6.53
C TYR A 16 10.49 6.12 -6.21
N ALA A 17 10.42 5.47 -5.05
CA ALA A 17 9.31 4.56 -4.75
C ALA A 17 7.95 5.26 -4.55
N TYR A 18 7.95 6.54 -4.11
CA TYR A 18 6.72 7.26 -3.78
C TYR A 18 6.01 7.83 -5.03
N ASN A 19 6.75 8.40 -5.97
CA ASN A 19 6.19 9.03 -7.19
C ASN A 19 6.45 8.25 -8.48
N ASN A 20 7.42 7.31 -8.49
CA ASN A 20 7.98 6.74 -9.73
C ASN A 20 7.93 5.20 -9.77
N GLY A 21 7.00 4.56 -9.05
CA GLY A 21 6.79 3.10 -9.15
C GLY A 21 6.60 2.65 -10.61
N SER A 22 5.85 3.41 -11.40
CA SER A 22 5.65 3.19 -12.84
C SER A 22 6.94 3.30 -13.65
N TYR A 23 7.90 4.16 -13.25
CA TYR A 23 9.21 4.28 -13.91
C TYR A 23 10.10 3.05 -13.65
N LEU A 24 10.15 2.59 -12.39
CA LEU A 24 10.90 1.37 -12.03
C LEU A 24 10.42 0.18 -12.86
N VAL A 25 9.11 0.04 -13.01
CA VAL A 25 8.50 -1.08 -13.71
C VAL A 25 8.51 -0.91 -15.24
N GLY A 26 8.33 0.31 -15.75
CA GLY A 26 8.30 0.60 -17.18
C GLY A 26 9.66 0.65 -17.85
N GLU A 27 10.64 1.33 -17.22
CA GLU A 27 11.93 1.61 -17.84
C GLU A 27 13.02 0.63 -17.40
N ILE A 28 13.08 0.32 -16.10
CA ILE A 28 14.19 -0.45 -15.53
C ILE A 28 13.92 -1.95 -15.63
N TYR A 29 12.83 -2.43 -15.02
CA TYR A 29 12.62 -3.86 -14.80
C TYR A 29 11.76 -4.54 -15.87
N LYS A 30 10.88 -3.78 -16.56
CA LYS A 30 9.99 -4.24 -17.64
C LYS A 30 9.15 -5.47 -17.29
N ARG A 31 8.90 -5.69 -16.00
CA ARG A 31 8.15 -6.84 -15.43
C ARG A 31 7.52 -6.44 -14.09
N PRO A 32 6.49 -7.16 -13.59
CA PRO A 32 5.89 -6.86 -12.30
C PRO A 32 6.90 -6.84 -11.15
N VAL A 33 6.75 -5.86 -10.25
CA VAL A 33 7.63 -5.65 -9.10
C VAL A 33 6.80 -5.56 -7.83
N ILE A 34 7.28 -6.19 -6.77
CA ILE A 34 6.77 -6.02 -5.40
C ILE A 34 7.74 -5.11 -4.67
N ILE A 35 7.28 -3.92 -4.31
CA ILE A 35 8.02 -2.98 -3.46
C ILE A 35 7.53 -3.22 -2.03
N PHE A 36 8.43 -3.46 -1.07
CA PHE A 36 8.07 -3.75 0.31
C PHE A 36 8.96 -3.00 1.31
N ASN A 37 8.58 -3.00 2.59
CA ASN A 37 9.27 -2.32 3.69
C ASN A 37 9.35 -0.80 3.49
N TYR A 38 8.18 -0.15 3.48
CA TYR A 38 8.09 1.29 3.33
C TYR A 38 8.51 2.03 4.61
N PRO A 39 9.08 3.26 4.51
CA PRO A 39 9.37 4.08 5.67
C PRO A 39 8.14 4.31 6.55
N LYS A 40 8.28 4.11 7.86
CA LYS A 40 7.23 4.27 8.87
C LYS A 40 6.57 5.66 8.84
N LYS A 41 7.33 6.69 8.50
CA LYS A 41 6.90 8.11 8.53
C LYS A 41 5.82 8.45 7.52
N ILE A 42 5.74 7.73 6.39
CA ILE A 42 4.81 8.02 5.28
C ILE A 42 3.63 7.05 5.22
N LYS A 43 3.51 6.15 6.20
CA LYS A 43 2.50 5.11 6.23
C LYS A 43 1.62 5.21 7.48
N PRO A 44 0.35 4.74 7.41
CA PRO A 44 -0.60 4.78 8.52
C PRO A 44 -0.09 4.12 9.82
N PHE A 45 -0.67 4.50 10.95
CA PHE A 45 -0.30 3.99 12.28
C PHE A 45 -0.53 2.48 12.46
N TYR A 46 -1.51 1.92 11.73
CA TYR A 46 -1.93 0.52 11.91
C TYR A 46 -1.03 -0.49 11.20
N MET A 47 -0.05 -0.06 10.41
CA MET A 47 0.88 -0.98 9.74
C MET A 47 1.96 -1.44 10.71
N ARG A 48 2.27 -2.75 10.70
CA ARG A 48 3.26 -3.35 11.61
C ARG A 48 4.63 -2.71 11.41
N VAL A 49 5.24 -2.26 12.49
CA VAL A 49 6.63 -1.76 12.48
C VAL A 49 7.58 -2.94 12.44
N ASN A 50 8.51 -2.91 11.48
CA ASN A 50 9.54 -3.93 11.34
C ASN A 50 10.54 -3.88 12.50
N ASP A 51 11.37 -4.90 12.59
CA ASP A 51 12.30 -5.05 13.71
C ASP A 51 13.45 -4.01 13.64
N ASP A 52 13.61 -3.33 12.49
CA ASP A 52 14.49 -2.17 12.31
C ASP A 52 13.98 -0.88 12.97
N GLY A 53 12.70 -0.81 13.34
CA GLY A 53 12.08 0.36 13.95
C GLY A 53 11.82 1.55 13.00
N GLU A 54 12.33 1.54 11.77
CA GLU A 54 12.18 2.65 10.82
C GLU A 54 11.25 2.33 9.64
N THR A 55 11.01 1.05 9.32
CA THR A 55 10.06 0.64 8.27
C THR A 55 8.84 -0.07 8.80
N VAL A 56 7.84 -0.18 7.93
CA VAL A 56 6.63 -0.95 8.16
C VAL A 56 6.50 -2.08 7.16
N ALA A 57 5.89 -3.18 7.60
CA ALA A 57 5.55 -4.35 6.80
C ALA A 57 4.40 -4.05 5.83
N ALA A 58 4.66 -3.18 4.87
CA ALA A 58 3.78 -2.82 3.77
C ALA A 58 4.38 -3.29 2.46
N PHE A 59 3.53 -3.61 1.50
CA PHE A 59 3.95 -3.95 0.14
C PHE A 59 2.99 -3.37 -0.90
N ASP A 60 3.55 -3.00 -2.05
CA ASP A 60 2.82 -2.58 -3.24
C ASP A 60 3.25 -3.46 -4.42
N VAL A 61 2.29 -4.02 -5.15
CA VAL A 61 2.53 -4.73 -6.41
C VAL A 61 2.30 -3.78 -7.55
N VAL A 62 3.36 -3.49 -8.30
CA VAL A 62 3.35 -2.56 -9.43
C VAL A 62 3.56 -3.33 -10.72
N VAL A 63 2.66 -3.13 -11.68
CA VAL A 63 2.67 -3.77 -12.98
C VAL A 63 2.97 -2.76 -14.09
N PRO A 64 3.60 -3.17 -15.20
CA PRO A 64 3.88 -2.28 -16.32
C PRO A 64 2.59 -1.69 -16.89
N LYS A 65 2.63 -0.42 -17.28
CA LYS A 65 1.53 0.35 -17.90
C LYS A 65 0.30 0.63 -17.01
N ALA A 66 -0.08 -0.28 -16.11
CA ALA A 66 -1.23 -0.11 -15.22
C ALA A 66 -0.87 0.40 -13.80
N GLY A 67 0.42 0.52 -13.46
CA GLY A 67 0.86 1.12 -12.20
C GLY A 67 0.63 0.19 -11.00
N THR A 68 0.34 0.75 -9.82
CA THR A 68 0.12 -0.06 -8.61
C THR A 68 -1.22 -0.78 -8.67
N LEU A 69 -1.19 -2.11 -8.70
CA LEU A 69 -2.38 -2.96 -8.79
C LEU A 69 -2.89 -3.38 -7.41
N ILE A 70 -1.96 -3.75 -6.53
CA ILE A 70 -2.26 -4.28 -5.19
C ILE A 70 -1.46 -3.47 -4.17
N ARG A 71 -2.09 -3.10 -3.06
CA ARG A 71 -1.43 -2.51 -1.89
C ARG A 71 -1.83 -3.30 -0.66
N GLY A 72 -0.88 -3.64 0.18
CA GLY A 72 -1.18 -4.41 1.38
C GLY A 72 -0.21 -4.13 2.50
N SER A 73 -0.57 -4.62 3.67
CA SER A 73 0.27 -4.56 4.86
C SER A 73 -0.09 -5.63 5.86
N GLN A 74 0.88 -5.98 6.69
CA GLN A 74 0.60 -6.62 7.96
C GLN A 74 0.09 -5.56 8.94
N ASN A 75 -0.99 -5.87 9.65
CA ASN A 75 -1.51 -5.00 10.68
C ASN A 75 -0.68 -5.14 11.97
N GLU A 76 -0.45 -4.04 12.67
CA GLU A 76 0.24 -4.06 13.96
C GLU A 76 -0.65 -4.75 14.99
N GLU A 77 -0.18 -5.91 15.44
CA GLU A 77 -0.84 -6.74 16.45
C GLU A 77 -0.44 -6.36 17.88
N ARG A 78 0.74 -5.76 18.07
CA ARG A 78 1.27 -5.45 19.40
C ARG A 78 0.68 -4.14 19.91
N MET A 79 -0.12 -4.22 20.98
CA MET A 79 -0.78 -3.07 21.59
C MET A 79 0.19 -1.91 21.90
N ASN A 80 1.34 -2.22 22.49
CA ASN A 80 2.33 -1.21 22.88
C ASN A 80 2.82 -0.42 21.65
N MET A 81 3.16 -1.12 20.57
CA MET A 81 3.63 -0.50 19.32
C MET A 81 2.53 0.35 18.67
N LEU A 82 1.30 -0.19 18.60
CA LEU A 82 0.15 0.53 18.03
C LEU A 82 -0.16 1.81 18.80
N SER A 83 -0.15 1.76 20.13
CA SER A 83 -0.40 2.92 20.99
C SER A 83 0.69 3.99 20.85
N THR A 84 1.96 3.58 20.73
CA THR A 84 3.07 4.48 20.46
C THR A 84 2.89 5.17 19.12
N ARG A 85 2.48 4.45 18.07
CA ARG A 85 2.24 5.03 16.74
C ARG A 85 1.11 6.05 16.72
N ILE A 86 0.03 5.79 17.45
CA ILE A 86 -1.10 6.72 17.58
C ILE A 86 -0.65 8.01 18.25
N LYS A 87 0.15 7.91 19.32
CA LYS A 87 0.76 9.07 19.99
C LYS A 87 1.74 9.83 19.08
N GLU A 88 2.62 9.12 18.37
CA GLU A 88 3.58 9.72 17.42
C GLU A 88 2.90 10.54 16.32
N LEU A 89 1.73 10.11 15.84
CA LEU A 89 0.97 10.81 14.81
C LEU A 89 -0.03 11.84 15.36
N GLY A 90 -0.10 12.04 16.68
CA GLY A 90 -1.02 12.99 17.31
C GLY A 90 -2.50 12.62 17.13
N ILE A 91 -2.81 11.34 16.94
CA ILE A 91 -4.18 10.84 16.77
C ILE A 91 -4.81 10.66 18.15
N ARG A 92 -6.08 11.07 18.29
CA ARG A 92 -6.84 10.89 19.52
C ARG A 92 -7.13 9.42 19.77
N SER A 93 -6.63 8.88 20.88
CA SER A 93 -6.80 7.47 21.24
C SER A 93 -8.26 7.05 21.37
N GLU A 94 -9.10 7.95 21.88
CA GLU A 94 -10.50 7.67 22.19
C GLU A 94 -11.32 7.30 20.94
N GLU A 95 -10.97 7.84 19.77
CA GLU A 95 -11.64 7.53 18.49
C GLU A 95 -11.34 6.11 17.98
N TYR A 96 -10.25 5.51 18.47
CA TYR A 96 -9.75 4.21 18.05
C TYR A 96 -9.81 3.16 19.16
N GLU A 97 -10.50 3.43 20.26
CA GLU A 97 -10.61 2.50 21.40
C GLU A 97 -11.15 1.14 20.97
N TRP A 98 -12.23 1.13 20.16
CA TRP A 98 -12.80 -0.09 19.58
C TRP A 98 -11.79 -0.87 18.71
N TYR A 99 -10.88 -0.17 18.03
CA TYR A 99 -9.86 -0.78 17.18
C TYR A 99 -8.70 -1.34 18.02
N MET A 100 -8.40 -0.71 19.16
CA MET A 100 -7.45 -1.21 20.16
C MET A 100 -8.01 -2.46 20.86
N ASP A 101 -9.31 -2.52 21.14
CA ASP A 101 -9.95 -3.69 21.77
C ASP A 101 -9.76 -4.98 20.96
N LEU A 102 -9.68 -4.88 19.63
CA LEU A 102 -9.33 -6.00 18.74
C LEU A 102 -7.95 -6.62 19.09
N ARG A 103 -7.07 -5.88 19.77
CA ARG A 103 -5.76 -6.36 20.23
C ARG A 103 -5.80 -6.87 21.67
N ARG A 104 -6.80 -6.48 22.47
CA ARG A 104 -6.98 -6.92 23.86
C ARG A 104 -7.63 -8.30 23.94
N HIS A 105 -8.56 -8.59 23.03
CA HIS A 105 -9.37 -9.81 23.06
C HIS A 105 -8.97 -10.82 21.98
N GLY A 106 -7.82 -11.48 22.17
CA GLY A 106 -7.39 -12.59 21.30
C GLY A 106 -6.74 -12.14 19.99
N THR A 107 -5.72 -11.29 20.09
CA THR A 107 -5.00 -10.80 18.90
C THR A 107 -4.22 -11.91 18.19
N VAL A 108 -4.19 -11.83 16.86
CA VAL A 108 -3.42 -12.73 16.00
C VAL A 108 -2.66 -11.90 14.96
N LYS A 109 -1.54 -12.45 14.49
CA LYS A 109 -0.84 -11.87 13.34
C LYS A 109 -1.75 -11.97 12.12
N ASN A 110 -2.16 -10.82 11.59
CA ASN A 110 -3.06 -10.72 10.45
C ASN A 110 -2.52 -9.73 9.42
N SER A 111 -2.83 -9.97 8.15
CA SER A 111 -2.40 -9.14 7.03
C SER A 111 -3.56 -8.98 6.07
N GLY A 112 -3.59 -7.87 5.36
CA GLY A 112 -4.62 -7.57 4.37
C GLY A 112 -4.03 -6.85 3.17
N PHE A 113 -4.80 -6.85 2.08
CA PHE A 113 -4.48 -6.08 0.89
C PHE A 113 -5.75 -5.59 0.22
N SER A 114 -5.61 -4.53 -0.55
CA SER A 114 -6.63 -3.95 -1.41
C SER A 114 -6.14 -4.03 -2.85
N VAL A 115 -7.09 -4.25 -3.76
CA VAL A 115 -6.85 -4.29 -5.20
C VAL A 115 -7.57 -3.10 -5.83
N ALA A 116 -6.87 -2.35 -6.67
CA ALA A 116 -7.49 -1.30 -7.48
C ALA A 116 -8.19 -1.96 -8.68
N PHE A 117 -9.52 -2.09 -8.60
CA PHE A 117 -10.29 -2.84 -9.59
C PHE A 117 -10.19 -2.23 -10.99
N GLU A 118 -10.20 -0.90 -11.07
CA GLU A 118 -10.05 -0.15 -12.32
C GLU A 118 -8.71 -0.44 -12.98
N HIS A 119 -7.63 -0.57 -12.19
CA HIS A 119 -6.32 -0.95 -12.71
C HIS A 119 -6.27 -2.40 -13.18
N VAL A 120 -7.04 -3.31 -12.57
CA VAL A 120 -7.18 -4.70 -13.06
C VAL A 120 -7.84 -4.70 -14.44
N VAL A 121 -8.93 -3.95 -14.61
CA VAL A 121 -9.62 -3.83 -15.91
C VAL A 121 -8.73 -3.15 -16.94
N LEU A 122 -8.03 -2.09 -16.57
CA LEU A 122 -7.08 -1.38 -17.44
C LEU A 122 -5.95 -2.31 -17.90
N PHE A 123 -5.41 -3.11 -16.99
CA PHE A 123 -4.39 -4.11 -17.31
C PHE A 123 -4.91 -5.23 -18.23
N ALA A 124 -6.13 -5.71 -18.00
CA ALA A 124 -6.74 -6.77 -18.79
C ALA A 124 -7.16 -6.31 -20.21
N THR A 125 -7.61 -5.06 -20.34
CA THR A 125 -8.10 -4.50 -21.61
C THR A 125 -7.00 -3.83 -22.44
N GLY A 126 -5.89 -3.44 -21.82
CA GLY A 126 -4.81 -2.70 -22.48
C GLY A 126 -5.15 -1.24 -22.77
N LEU A 127 -6.24 -0.72 -22.20
CA LEU A 127 -6.58 0.69 -22.28
C LEU A 127 -5.54 1.55 -21.53
N VAL A 128 -5.44 2.83 -21.91
CA VAL A 128 -4.44 3.74 -21.36
C VAL A 128 -5.01 4.61 -20.24
N ASN A 129 -6.29 4.99 -20.35
CA ASN A 129 -6.93 5.88 -19.40
C ASN A 129 -7.90 5.11 -18.49
N VAL A 130 -7.82 5.38 -17.18
CA VAL A 130 -8.73 4.80 -16.18
C VAL A 130 -10.18 5.26 -16.38
N ALA A 131 -10.40 6.41 -17.01
CA ALA A 131 -11.74 6.88 -17.31
C ALA A 131 -12.48 5.97 -18.30
N ASP A 132 -11.74 5.29 -19.19
CA ASP A 132 -12.32 4.45 -20.25
C ASP A 132 -12.78 3.07 -19.74
N VAL A 133 -12.34 2.68 -18.54
CA VAL A 133 -12.74 1.42 -17.89
C VAL A 133 -13.94 1.58 -16.95
N ILE A 134 -14.41 2.81 -16.74
CA ILE A 134 -15.55 3.12 -15.86
C ILE A 134 -16.69 3.67 -16.75
N PRO A 135 -17.91 3.10 -16.69
CA PRO A 135 -19.02 3.57 -17.52
C PRO A 135 -19.37 5.06 -17.34
N PHE A 136 -19.26 5.57 -16.11
CA PHE A 136 -19.52 6.97 -15.75
C PHE A 136 -18.41 7.48 -14.81
N PRO A 137 -17.24 7.88 -15.36
CA PRO A 137 -16.11 8.30 -14.53
C PRO A 137 -16.44 9.59 -13.80
N ARG A 138 -15.98 9.70 -12.54
CA ARG A 138 -16.15 10.91 -11.73
C ARG A 138 -14.78 11.56 -11.55
N SER A 139 -14.71 12.86 -11.83
CA SER A 139 -13.50 13.65 -11.65
C SER A 139 -13.81 14.97 -10.95
N TYR A 140 -12.78 15.62 -10.39
CA TYR A 140 -12.96 16.92 -9.74
C TYR A 140 -13.64 17.93 -10.69
N GLY A 141 -14.71 18.57 -10.22
CA GLY A 141 -15.49 19.53 -11.01
C GLY A 141 -16.42 18.92 -12.08
N LYS A 142 -16.46 17.59 -12.24
CA LYS A 142 -17.38 16.90 -13.17
C LYS A 142 -18.05 15.72 -12.49
N ALA A 143 -19.31 15.90 -12.12
CA ALA A 143 -20.14 14.81 -11.66
C ALA A 143 -20.68 14.00 -12.86
N ASN A 144 -21.02 14.61 -13.98
CA ASN A 144 -21.74 14.01 -15.08
C ASN A 144 -20.96 14.15 -16.40
N ASN A 145 -21.24 13.24 -17.35
CA ASN A 145 -20.69 13.27 -18.72
C ASN A 145 -21.12 14.55 -19.45
#